data_AF-A0A945ZKB4-F1
#
_entry.id   AF-A0A945ZKB4-F1
#
_cell.length_a   1.000
_cell.length_b   1.000
_cell.length_c   1.000
_cell.angle_alpha   90.00
_cell.angle_beta   90.00
_cell.angle_gamma   90.00
#
_symmetry.space_group_name_H-M   'P 1'
#
loop_
_entity.id
_entity.type
_entity.pdbx_description
1 polymer ?
#
loop_
_entity_poly.entity_id
_entity_poly.type
_entity_poly.pdbx_seq_one_letter_code
_entity_poly.pdbx_strand_id
1 'polypeptide(L)'
;MKKTPFVGILAFFVVLFTMPIGHMVMVLIESIFGHNYQYPAATVLGLIGVLFLFLGVRNKDENTSTWLGFFAGLFIWTGWIEFSFVYFASHLEIAPFIENGEVATKPEYLLLPSSVGIFLATMLYFFFNKDTRCHFFRWFHRHLKLNIGKSSSASGRALSTITAMETIYITWFFYIVLLLVYDETLLGKYDALLYSVFF
;
A
#
# COMPACT_ATOMS: atom_id res chain seq x y z
N MET A 1 -22.30 22.51 10.16
CA MET A 1 -21.72 21.92 11.39
C MET A 1 -20.44 21.19 11.04
N LYS A 2 -19.30 21.57 11.63
CA LYS A 2 -17.96 20.96 11.40
C LYS A 2 -17.99 19.45 11.73
N LYS A 3 -18.19 18.60 10.71
CA LYS A 3 -17.99 17.13 10.78
C LYS A 3 -16.50 16.73 10.66
N THR A 4 -15.59 17.69 10.81
CA THR A 4 -14.16 17.53 10.50
C THR A 4 -13.41 16.53 11.39
N PRO A 5 -13.64 16.40 12.71
CA PRO A 5 -12.87 15.42 13.49
C PRO A 5 -13.33 13.98 13.23
N PHE A 6 -14.63 13.75 13.03
CA PHE A 6 -15.18 12.40 12.88
C PHE A 6 -14.65 11.68 11.64
N VAL A 7 -14.56 12.37 10.51
CA VAL A 7 -14.05 11.78 9.26
C VAL A 7 -12.58 11.40 9.39
N GLY A 8 -11.77 12.23 10.07
CA GLY A 8 -10.36 11.92 10.34
C GLY A 8 -10.19 10.73 11.29
N ILE A 9 -10.98 10.69 12.37
CA ILE A 9 -10.97 9.57 13.33
C ILE A 9 -11.40 8.26 12.65
N LEU A 10 -12.45 8.30 11.82
CA LEU A 10 -12.90 7.14 11.06
C LEU A 10 -11.82 6.65 10.10
N ALA A 11 -11.21 7.55 9.32
CA ALA A 11 -10.12 7.19 8.41
C ALA A 11 -8.93 6.57 9.15
N PHE A 12 -8.57 7.10 10.32
CA PHE A 12 -7.52 6.53 11.17
C PHE A 12 -7.85 5.10 11.58
N PHE A 13 -9.04 4.82 12.10
CA PHE A 13 -9.43 3.45 12.48
C PHE A 13 -9.52 2.51 11.29
N VAL A 14 -10.04 2.97 10.15
CA VAL A 14 -10.11 2.16 8.93
C VAL A 14 -8.70 1.70 8.51
N VAL A 15 -7.74 2.63 8.44
CA VAL A 15 -6.36 2.29 8.08
C VAL A 15 -5.68 1.44 9.15
N LEU A 16 -5.87 1.77 10.44
CA LEU A 16 -5.30 1.01 11.56
C LEU A 16 -5.74 -0.46 11.54
N PHE A 17 -7.02 -0.72 11.29
CA PHE A 17 -7.54 -2.09 11.23
C PHE A 17 -7.29 -2.79 9.89
N THR A 18 -6.90 -2.06 8.85
CA THR A 18 -6.65 -2.66 7.53
C THR A 18 -5.51 -3.68 7.58
N MET A 19 -4.43 -3.40 8.30
CA MET A 19 -3.28 -4.33 8.42
C MET A 19 -3.65 -5.66 9.11
N PRO A 20 -4.24 -5.67 10.33
CA PRO A 20 -4.65 -6.92 10.95
C PRO A 20 -5.72 -7.66 10.15
N ILE A 21 -6.62 -6.94 9.46
CA ILE A 21 -7.59 -7.56 8.55
C ILE A 21 -6.89 -8.22 7.36
N GLY A 22 -5.88 -7.57 6.76
CA GLY A 22 -5.09 -8.14 5.67
C GLY A 22 -4.41 -9.45 6.07
N HIS A 23 -3.77 -9.48 7.25
CA HIS A 23 -3.20 -10.71 7.79
C HIS A 23 -4.26 -11.77 8.09
N MET A 24 -5.40 -11.40 8.65
CA MET A 24 -6.51 -12.33 8.87
C MET A 24 -7.00 -12.95 7.55
N VAL A 25 -7.08 -12.17 6.47
CA VAL A 25 -7.45 -12.67 5.14
C VAL A 25 -6.41 -13.67 4.64
N MET A 26 -5.10 -13.42 4.82
CA MET A 26 -4.06 -14.38 4.46
C MET A 26 -4.19 -15.71 5.22
N VAL A 27 -4.37 -15.64 6.54
CA VAL A 27 -4.57 -16.84 7.39
C VAL A 27 -5.86 -17.58 7.02
N LEU A 28 -6.92 -16.86 6.67
CA LEU A 28 -8.18 -17.47 6.20
C LEU A 28 -7.99 -18.16 4.85
N ILE A 29 -7.26 -17.55 3.91
CA ILE A 29 -6.94 -18.18 2.62
C ILE A 29 -6.14 -19.47 2.84
N GLU A 30 -5.12 -19.44 3.70
CA GLU A 30 -4.30 -20.61 4.03
C GLU A 30 -5.10 -21.71 4.74
N SER A 31 -5.97 -21.35 5.67
CA SER A 31 -6.76 -22.33 6.45
C SER A 31 -7.93 -22.95 5.68
N ILE A 32 -8.58 -22.19 4.79
CA ILE A 32 -9.72 -22.66 4.01
C ILE A 32 -9.27 -23.45 2.78
N PHE A 33 -8.27 -22.94 2.05
CA PHE A 33 -7.87 -23.51 0.76
C PHE A 33 -6.59 -24.35 0.85
N GLY A 34 -5.78 -24.20 1.90
CA GLY A 34 -4.51 -24.92 2.05
C GLY A 34 -3.39 -24.31 1.21
N HIS A 35 -2.15 -24.71 1.54
CA HIS A 35 -0.91 -24.14 0.98
C HIS A 35 -0.82 -24.18 -0.56
N ASN A 36 -1.51 -25.15 -1.20
CA ASN A 36 -1.50 -25.31 -2.66
C ASN A 36 -2.33 -24.26 -3.41
N TYR A 37 -3.27 -23.61 -2.73
CA TYR A 37 -4.25 -22.72 -3.37
C TYR A 37 -4.09 -21.25 -2.98
N GLN A 38 -3.07 -20.91 -2.18
CA GLN A 38 -2.81 -19.53 -1.79
C GLN A 38 -2.58 -18.58 -2.99
N TYR A 39 -1.82 -19.00 -4.00
CA TYR A 39 -1.54 -18.16 -5.18
C TYR A 39 -2.75 -18.00 -6.12
N PRO A 40 -3.53 -19.06 -6.44
CA PRO A 40 -4.82 -18.89 -7.11
C PRO A 40 -5.78 -17.98 -6.34
N ALA A 41 -5.91 -18.14 -5.03
CA ALA A 41 -6.78 -17.30 -4.20
C ALA A 41 -6.34 -15.83 -4.21
N ALA A 42 -5.04 -15.57 -4.11
CA ALA A 42 -4.47 -14.23 -4.22
C ALA A 42 -4.72 -13.59 -5.60
N THR A 43 -4.61 -14.39 -6.66
CA THR A 43 -4.94 -13.96 -8.03
C THR A 43 -6.40 -13.53 -8.13
N VAL A 44 -7.32 -14.33 -7.58
CA VAL A 44 -8.77 -14.01 -7.52
C VAL A 44 -9.01 -12.76 -6.68
N LEU A 45 -8.33 -12.59 -5.55
CA LEU A 45 -8.45 -11.40 -4.71
C LEU A 45 -8.08 -10.13 -5.48
N GLY A 46 -6.96 -10.12 -6.21
CA GLY A 46 -6.59 -8.98 -7.04
C GLY A 46 -7.58 -8.72 -8.18
N LEU A 47 -8.17 -9.77 -8.78
CA LEU A 47 -9.25 -9.61 -9.77
C LEU A 47 -10.51 -8.97 -9.18
N ILE A 48 -10.87 -9.32 -7.94
CA ILE A 48 -11.96 -8.62 -7.20
C ILE A 48 -11.59 -7.14 -7.00
N GLY A 49 -10.33 -6.84 -6.71
CA GLY A 49 -9.82 -5.46 -6.66
C GLY A 49 -10.01 -4.71 -7.99
N VAL A 50 -9.68 -5.34 -9.12
CA VAL A 50 -9.91 -4.76 -10.46
C VAL A 50 -11.39 -4.52 -10.73
N LEU A 51 -12.26 -5.45 -10.33
CA LEU A 51 -13.70 -5.27 -10.44
C LEU A 51 -14.17 -4.03 -9.65
N PHE A 52 -13.71 -3.88 -8.41
CA PHE A 52 -14.05 -2.72 -7.58
C PHE A 52 -13.55 -1.41 -8.21
N LEU A 53 -12.34 -1.43 -8.78
CA LEU A 53 -11.77 -0.29 -9.50
C LEU A 53 -12.69 0.13 -10.65
N PHE A 54 -13.12 -0.82 -11.47
CA PHE A 54 -13.97 -0.60 -12.63
C PHE A 54 -15.36 -0.10 -12.26
N LEU A 55 -15.98 -0.68 -11.23
CA LEU A 55 -17.24 -0.20 -10.67
C LEU A 55 -17.08 1.23 -10.13
N GLY A 56 -15.95 1.53 -9.50
CA GLY A 56 -15.65 2.85 -8.96
C GLY A 56 -15.47 3.93 -10.03
N VAL A 57 -14.87 3.59 -11.18
CA VAL A 57 -14.67 4.54 -12.30
C VAL A 57 -15.99 4.92 -12.93
N ARG A 58 -16.95 3.97 -12.99
CA ARG A 58 -18.28 4.20 -13.56
C ARG A 58 -19.23 4.91 -12.61
N ASN A 59 -18.90 4.96 -11.33
CA ASN A 59 -19.76 5.58 -10.33
C ASN A 59 -19.60 7.10 -10.34
N LYS A 60 -20.73 7.82 -10.33
CA LYS A 60 -20.77 9.29 -10.30
C LYS A 60 -20.66 9.85 -8.89
N ASP A 61 -20.93 9.03 -7.87
CA ASP A 61 -20.82 9.44 -6.47
C ASP A 61 -19.37 9.42 -6.00
N GLU A 62 -18.87 10.57 -5.54
CA GLU A 62 -17.47 10.72 -5.09
C GLU A 62 -17.16 9.82 -3.89
N ASN A 63 -18.08 9.71 -2.94
CA ASN A 63 -17.86 8.93 -1.73
C ASN A 63 -17.75 7.43 -2.06
N THR A 64 -18.70 6.90 -2.83
CA THR A 64 -18.67 5.50 -3.25
C THR A 64 -17.46 5.20 -4.14
N SER A 65 -17.09 6.09 -5.06
CA SER A 65 -15.89 5.93 -5.90
C SER A 65 -14.60 5.89 -5.07
N THR A 66 -14.51 6.71 -4.02
CA THR A 66 -13.38 6.72 -3.08
C THR A 66 -13.30 5.40 -2.31
N TRP A 67 -14.40 4.91 -1.74
CA TRP A 67 -14.43 3.64 -1.02
C TRP A 67 -14.07 2.45 -1.92
N LEU A 68 -14.64 2.39 -3.12
CA LEU A 68 -14.31 1.35 -4.10
C LEU A 68 -12.84 1.42 -4.52
N GLY A 69 -12.29 2.63 -4.69
CA GLY A 69 -10.87 2.83 -4.95
C GLY A 69 -9.98 2.35 -3.80
N PHE A 70 -10.32 2.69 -2.56
CA PHE A 70 -9.58 2.24 -1.37
C PHE A 70 -9.51 0.71 -1.29
N PHE A 71 -10.66 0.03 -1.34
CA PHE A 71 -10.69 -1.44 -1.30
C PHE A 71 -10.04 -2.08 -2.53
N ALA A 72 -10.19 -1.48 -3.72
CA ALA A 72 -9.48 -1.93 -4.91
C ALA A 72 -7.96 -1.89 -4.71
N GLY A 73 -7.43 -0.79 -4.17
CA GLY A 73 -6.01 -0.65 -3.85
C GLY A 73 -5.53 -1.71 -2.86
N LEU A 74 -6.30 -1.98 -1.80
CA LEU A 74 -5.99 -3.01 -0.81
C LEU A 74 -5.97 -4.42 -1.41
N PHE A 75 -6.98 -4.79 -2.19
CA PHE A 75 -7.06 -6.13 -2.76
C PHE A 75 -6.02 -6.37 -3.85
N ILE A 76 -5.70 -5.34 -4.65
CA ILE A 76 -4.60 -5.42 -5.63
C ILE A 76 -3.25 -5.52 -4.89
N TRP A 77 -3.05 -4.74 -3.83
CA TRP A 77 -1.84 -4.81 -3.01
C TRP A 77 -1.65 -6.21 -2.42
N THR A 78 -2.61 -6.67 -1.61
CA THR A 78 -2.50 -7.98 -0.95
C THR A 78 -2.46 -9.09 -2.00
N GLY A 79 -3.42 -9.13 -2.92
CA GLY A 79 -3.56 -10.25 -3.87
C GLY A 79 -2.46 -10.35 -4.92
N TRP A 80 -2.03 -9.24 -5.52
CA TRP A 80 -1.06 -9.30 -6.61
C TRP A 80 0.33 -8.86 -6.19
N ILE A 81 0.49 -7.78 -5.42
CA ILE A 81 1.82 -7.27 -5.09
C ILE A 81 2.46 -8.12 -4.00
N GLU A 82 1.82 -8.25 -2.84
CA GLU A 82 2.34 -8.96 -1.67
C GLU A 82 2.53 -10.46 -1.95
N PHE A 83 1.51 -11.15 -2.47
CA PHE A 83 1.63 -12.56 -2.82
C PHE A 83 2.61 -12.85 -3.98
N SER A 84 2.94 -11.87 -4.84
CA SER A 84 4.04 -12.04 -5.78
C SER A 84 5.39 -12.12 -5.06
N PHE A 85 5.62 -11.27 -4.05
CA PHE A 85 6.83 -11.37 -3.24
C PHE A 85 6.88 -12.68 -2.45
N VAL A 86 5.75 -13.14 -1.90
CA VAL A 86 5.65 -14.47 -1.25
C VAL A 86 6.01 -15.58 -2.24
N TYR A 87 5.44 -15.56 -3.44
CA TYR A 87 5.72 -16.54 -4.48
C TYR A 87 7.20 -16.58 -4.85
N PHE A 88 7.80 -15.43 -5.16
CA PHE A 88 9.20 -15.38 -5.58
C PHE A 88 10.16 -15.69 -4.44
N ALA A 89 9.85 -15.30 -3.20
CA ALA A 89 10.66 -15.67 -2.05
C ALA A 89 10.63 -17.18 -1.78
N SER A 90 9.47 -17.82 -1.93
CA SER A 90 9.34 -19.28 -1.84
C SER A 90 10.02 -19.99 -3.02
N HIS A 91 9.85 -19.48 -4.24
CA HIS A 91 10.41 -20.09 -5.45
C HIS A 91 11.94 -20.00 -5.52
N LEU A 92 12.52 -18.91 -5.01
CA LEU A 92 13.97 -18.71 -4.93
C LEU A 92 14.58 -19.25 -3.63
N GLU A 93 13.78 -19.91 -2.78
CA GLU A 93 14.20 -20.50 -1.50
C GLU A 93 14.94 -19.48 -0.60
N ILE A 94 14.45 -18.24 -0.56
CA ILE A 94 15.03 -17.18 0.27
C ILE A 94 14.83 -17.56 1.74
N ALA A 95 15.93 -17.72 2.47
CA ALA A 95 15.87 -18.02 3.89
C ALA A 95 15.31 -16.81 4.68
N PRO A 96 14.46 -17.04 5.69
CA PRO A 96 14.01 -15.97 6.58
C PRO A 96 15.19 -15.40 7.37
N PHE A 97 15.09 -14.14 7.77
CA PHE A 97 16.04 -13.55 8.70
C PHE A 97 15.69 -13.98 10.12
N ILE A 98 16.60 -14.72 10.76
CA ILE A 98 16.43 -15.28 12.09
C ILE A 98 17.33 -14.51 13.05
N GLU A 99 16.73 -13.92 14.07
CA GLU A 99 17.45 -13.25 15.16
C GLU A 99 17.09 -13.93 16.48
N ASN A 100 18.10 -14.32 17.26
CA ASN A 100 17.91 -15.01 18.55
C ASN A 100 17.03 -16.28 18.51
N GLY A 101 16.95 -16.95 17.35
CA GLY A 101 16.15 -18.16 17.16
C GLY A 101 14.68 -17.92 16.79
N GLU A 102 14.25 -16.66 16.67
CA GLU A 102 12.92 -16.29 16.18
C GLU A 102 13.00 -15.71 14.76
N VAL A 103 11.95 -15.91 13.97
CA VAL A 103 11.84 -15.32 12.62
C VAL A 103 11.56 -13.83 12.77
N ALA A 104 12.61 -13.02 12.69
CA ALA A 104 12.54 -11.58 12.81
C ALA A 104 11.97 -10.93 11.54
N THR A 105 12.24 -11.49 10.35
CA THR A 105 11.67 -10.99 9.09
C THR A 105 11.36 -12.14 8.14
N LYS A 106 10.13 -12.15 7.60
CA LYS A 106 9.71 -13.17 6.64
C LYS A 106 10.41 -12.98 5.28
N PRO A 107 10.63 -14.05 4.49
CA PRO A 107 11.37 -14.00 3.24
C PRO A 107 10.83 -12.98 2.21
N GLU A 108 9.52 -12.84 2.11
CA GLU A 108 8.86 -11.90 1.19
C GLU A 108 9.25 -10.44 1.47
N TYR A 109 9.43 -10.09 2.74
CA TYR A 109 9.82 -8.75 3.16
C TYR A 109 11.31 -8.49 2.99
N LEU A 110 12.15 -9.52 2.87
CA LEU A 110 13.55 -9.36 2.45
C LEU A 110 13.66 -9.05 0.96
N LEU A 111 12.71 -9.54 0.16
CA LEU A 111 12.69 -9.29 -1.28
C LEU A 111 12.04 -7.94 -1.62
N LEU A 112 11.09 -7.45 -0.83
CA LEU A 112 10.35 -6.21 -1.10
C LEU A 112 11.23 -4.97 -1.32
N PRO A 113 12.34 -4.73 -0.57
CA PRO A 113 13.26 -3.60 -0.83
C PRO A 113 13.90 -3.61 -2.22
N SER A 114 13.99 -4.76 -2.89
CA SER A 114 14.49 -4.82 -4.28
C SER A 114 13.65 -4.01 -5.26
N SER A 115 12.40 -3.69 -4.88
CA SER A 115 11.46 -2.93 -5.70
C SER A 115 11.59 -1.40 -5.57
N VAL A 116 12.49 -0.90 -4.72
CA VAL A 116 12.72 0.55 -4.47
C VAL A 116 12.99 1.32 -5.76
N GLY A 117 13.78 0.76 -6.69
CA GLY A 117 14.09 1.42 -7.95
C GLY A 117 12.86 1.65 -8.81
N ILE A 118 12.00 0.63 -8.95
CA ILE A 118 10.74 0.73 -9.69
C ILE A 118 9.80 1.70 -8.98
N PHE A 119 9.67 1.58 -7.66
CA PHE A 119 8.87 2.48 -6.84
C PHE A 119 9.22 3.95 -7.08
N LEU A 120 10.50 4.32 -6.98
CA LEU A 120 10.93 5.70 -7.18
C LEU A 120 10.69 6.17 -8.62
N ALA A 121 10.98 5.34 -9.61
CA ALA A 121 10.79 5.67 -11.02
C ALA A 121 9.32 5.95 -11.35
N THR A 122 8.41 5.10 -10.89
CA THR A 122 6.97 5.26 -11.14
C THR A 122 6.34 6.31 -10.23
N MET A 123 6.84 6.50 -9.00
CA MET A 123 6.34 7.52 -8.08
C MET A 123 6.50 8.94 -8.67
N LEU A 124 7.54 9.21 -9.46
CA LEU A 124 7.69 10.49 -10.15
C LEU A 124 6.47 10.82 -11.04
N TYR A 125 5.93 9.84 -11.75
CA TYR A 125 4.73 10.03 -12.57
C TYR A 125 3.52 10.44 -11.73
N PHE A 126 3.33 9.81 -10.56
CA PHE A 126 2.21 10.13 -9.66
C PHE A 126 2.42 11.45 -8.92
N PHE A 127 3.67 11.76 -8.58
CA PHE A 127 4.04 13.01 -7.96
C PHE A 127 3.68 14.19 -8.87
N PHE A 128 4.04 14.14 -10.16
CA PHE A 128 3.66 15.19 -11.12
C PHE A 128 2.22 15.10 -11.63
N ASN A 129 1.39 14.21 -11.09
CA ASN A 129 -0.01 14.13 -11.49
C ASN A 129 -0.81 15.28 -10.86
N LYS A 130 -1.35 16.17 -11.71
CA LYS A 130 -2.18 17.32 -11.31
C LYS A 130 -3.45 16.96 -10.53
N ASP A 131 -3.89 15.70 -10.63
CA ASP A 131 -5.13 15.20 -10.07
C ASP A 131 -4.95 14.48 -8.72
N THR A 132 -3.71 14.37 -8.21
CA THR A 132 -3.43 13.79 -6.88
C THR A 132 -4.04 14.60 -5.74
N ARG A 133 -4.57 13.89 -4.74
CA ARG A 133 -5.12 14.46 -3.50
C ARG A 133 -4.29 14.10 -2.29
N CYS A 134 -3.25 13.28 -2.44
CA CYS A 134 -2.26 13.01 -1.42
C CYS A 134 -1.74 14.32 -0.81
N HIS A 135 -1.96 14.47 0.50
CA HIS A 135 -1.57 15.67 1.23
C HIS A 135 -0.05 15.87 1.24
N PHE A 136 0.72 14.78 1.24
CA PHE A 136 2.19 14.80 1.19
C PHE A 136 2.71 15.40 -0.12
N PHE A 137 2.24 14.91 -1.28
CA PHE A 137 2.64 15.46 -2.58
C PHE A 137 2.23 16.94 -2.72
N ARG A 138 1.00 17.29 -2.33
CA ARG A 138 0.54 18.68 -2.37
C ARG A 138 1.32 19.60 -1.42
N TRP A 139 1.78 19.09 -0.28
CA TRP A 139 2.66 19.83 0.61
C TRP A 139 4.00 20.13 -0.07
N PHE A 140 4.59 19.13 -0.71
CA PHE A 140 5.86 19.28 -1.42
C PHE A 140 5.75 20.18 -2.66
N HIS A 141 4.67 20.09 -3.43
CA HIS A 141 4.39 21.00 -4.56
C HIS A 141 4.34 22.47 -4.11
N ARG A 142 3.70 22.75 -2.96
CA ARG A 142 3.65 24.10 -2.38
C ARG A 142 5.03 24.55 -1.89
N HIS A 143 5.79 23.66 -1.26
CA HIS A 143 7.10 23.99 -0.71
C HIS A 143 8.14 24.25 -1.80
N LEU A 144 8.13 23.43 -2.87
CA LEU A 144 9.00 23.61 -4.04
C LEU A 144 8.47 24.61 -5.07
N LYS A 145 7.31 25.22 -4.83
CA LYS A 145 6.65 26.16 -5.76
C LYS A 145 6.44 25.58 -7.18
N LEU A 146 6.20 24.27 -7.28
CA LEU A 146 5.94 23.57 -8.55
C LEU A 146 4.53 23.89 -9.05
N ASN A 147 4.42 24.36 -10.29
CA ASN A 147 3.13 24.64 -10.93
C ASN A 147 2.72 23.50 -11.87
N ILE A 148 1.97 22.54 -11.33
CA ILE A 148 1.58 21.29 -12.02
C ILE A 148 0.26 21.47 -12.81
N GLY A 149 -0.30 22.68 -12.82
CA GLY A 149 -1.56 23.00 -13.49
C GLY A 149 -2.78 22.78 -12.60
N LYS A 150 -3.96 23.12 -13.14
CA LYS A 150 -5.24 22.99 -12.42
C LYS A 150 -5.73 21.55 -12.50
N SER A 151 -6.20 21.01 -11.37
CA SER A 151 -6.82 19.68 -11.34
C SER A 151 -8.08 19.67 -12.21
N SER A 152 -8.39 18.49 -12.75
CA SER A 152 -9.63 18.26 -13.48
C SER A 152 -10.86 18.44 -12.58
N SER A 153 -12.00 18.77 -13.20
CA SER A 153 -13.30 18.84 -12.52
C SER A 153 -13.64 17.49 -11.89
N ALA A 154 -14.31 17.52 -10.73
CA ALA A 154 -14.81 16.35 -10.01
C ALA A 154 -15.49 15.31 -10.91
N SER A 155 -16.31 15.75 -11.88
CA SER A 155 -17.06 14.88 -12.78
C SER A 155 -16.23 14.27 -13.92
N GLY A 156 -15.02 14.76 -14.18
CA GLY A 156 -14.16 14.29 -15.27
C GLY A 156 -13.03 13.35 -14.83
N ARG A 157 -13.00 12.98 -13.54
CA ARG A 157 -11.86 12.34 -12.91
C ARG A 157 -12.17 10.91 -12.47
N ALA A 158 -11.29 9.98 -12.77
CA ALA A 158 -11.36 8.61 -12.28
C ALA A 158 -10.92 8.54 -10.80
N LEU A 159 -11.79 8.99 -9.89
CA LEU A 159 -11.50 9.12 -8.45
C LEU A 159 -11.12 7.78 -7.80
N SER A 160 -11.81 6.69 -8.17
CA SER A 160 -11.47 5.35 -7.70
C SER A 160 -10.04 4.95 -8.09
N THR A 161 -9.62 5.24 -9.33
CA THR A 161 -8.26 4.94 -9.82
C THR A 161 -7.20 5.72 -9.05
N ILE A 162 -7.45 7.00 -8.81
CA ILE A 162 -6.52 7.83 -8.02
C ILE A 162 -6.44 7.30 -6.60
N THR A 163 -7.57 7.00 -5.96
CA THR A 163 -7.60 6.51 -4.58
C THR A 163 -6.92 5.15 -4.45
N ALA A 164 -7.15 4.23 -5.39
CA ALA A 164 -6.50 2.92 -5.42
C ALA A 164 -4.98 3.04 -5.56
N MET A 165 -4.53 3.89 -6.48
CA MET A 165 -3.10 4.15 -6.66
C MET A 165 -2.49 4.83 -5.44
N GLU A 166 -3.13 5.86 -4.88
CA GLU A 166 -2.65 6.51 -3.66
C GLU A 166 -2.56 5.50 -2.50
N THR A 167 -3.53 4.60 -2.37
CA THR A 167 -3.49 3.52 -1.37
C THR A 167 -2.29 2.60 -1.57
N ILE A 168 -2.06 2.11 -2.80
CA ILE A 168 -0.92 1.24 -3.13
C ILE A 168 0.42 1.93 -2.83
N TYR A 169 0.60 3.17 -3.29
CA TYR A 169 1.89 3.88 -3.12
C TYR A 169 2.17 4.27 -1.68
N ILE A 170 1.14 4.63 -0.90
CA ILE A 170 1.30 4.92 0.52
C ILE A 170 1.72 3.65 1.25
N THR A 171 1.03 2.53 1.01
CA THR A 171 1.40 1.23 1.59
C THR A 171 2.82 0.83 1.19
N TRP A 172 3.17 0.92 -0.09
CA TRP A 172 4.51 0.60 -0.59
C TRP A 172 5.61 1.46 0.04
N PHE A 173 5.38 2.78 0.13
CA PHE A 173 6.31 3.71 0.75
C PHE A 173 6.59 3.33 2.20
N PHE A 174 5.53 3.10 2.99
CA PHE A 174 5.69 2.75 4.40
C PHE A 174 6.34 1.38 4.59
N TYR A 175 6.06 0.38 3.73
CA TYR A 175 6.77 -0.89 3.76
C TYR A 175 8.27 -0.73 3.47
N ILE A 176 8.63 0.01 2.42
CA ILE A 176 10.03 0.27 2.09
C ILE A 176 10.72 0.98 3.25
N VAL A 177 10.14 2.07 3.77
CA VAL A 177 10.72 2.83 4.87
C VAL A 177 10.90 1.95 6.10
N LEU A 178 9.88 1.19 6.48
CA LEU A 178 9.93 0.28 7.63
C LEU A 178 11.09 -0.72 7.46
N LEU A 179 11.17 -1.39 6.30
CA LEU A 179 12.17 -2.43 6.06
C LEU A 179 13.60 -1.87 5.95
N LEU A 180 13.77 -0.69 5.37
CA LEU A 180 15.06 0.00 5.37
C LEU A 180 15.47 0.45 6.77
N VAL A 181 14.51 0.86 7.62
CA VAL A 181 14.76 1.22 9.02
C VAL A 181 15.20 0.01 9.84
N TYR A 182 14.67 -1.18 9.54
CA TYR A 182 15.06 -2.44 10.17
C TYR A 182 16.36 -3.04 9.62
N ASP A 183 16.86 -2.57 8.48
CA ASP A 183 18.11 -3.07 7.91
C ASP A 183 19.33 -2.53 8.68
N GLU A 184 19.87 -3.39 9.56
CA GLU A 184 21.06 -3.08 10.36
C GLU A 184 22.31 -2.75 9.52
N THR A 185 22.38 -3.23 8.27
CA THR A 185 23.53 -2.97 7.40
C THR A 185 23.56 -1.55 6.85
N LEU A 186 22.38 -0.92 6.71
CA LEU A 186 22.22 0.43 6.19
C LEU A 186 22.25 1.50 7.28
N LEU A 187 21.63 1.22 8.45
CA LEU A 187 21.46 2.22 9.51
C LEU A 187 22.24 1.91 10.79
N GLY A 188 22.97 0.79 10.84
CA GLY A 188 23.75 0.38 12.01
C GLY A 188 22.86 -0.11 13.15
N LYS A 189 23.43 -0.93 14.04
CA LYS A 189 22.74 -1.49 15.20
C LYS A 189 22.25 -0.38 16.14
N TYR A 190 20.94 -0.15 16.13
CA TYR A 190 20.20 0.62 17.12
C TYR A 190 20.73 2.03 17.39
N ASP A 191 20.71 2.89 16.37
CA ASP A 191 20.85 4.33 16.60
C ASP A 191 19.46 4.98 16.73
N ALA A 192 19.36 6.05 17.52
CA ALA A 192 18.15 6.73 18.03
C ALA A 192 16.97 6.95 17.04
N LEU A 193 17.20 6.79 15.75
CA LEU A 193 16.22 6.79 14.66
C LEU A 193 15.12 5.72 14.84
N LEU A 194 15.46 4.50 15.25
CA LEU A 194 14.45 3.43 15.43
C LEU A 194 13.42 3.80 16.51
N TYR A 195 13.85 4.44 17.61
CA TYR A 195 12.97 4.94 18.66
C TYR A 195 12.08 6.11 18.19
N SER A 196 12.56 6.94 17.27
CA SER A 196 11.80 8.09 16.74
C SER A 196 10.75 7.73 15.69
N VAL A 197 10.87 6.57 15.03
CA VAL A 197 9.88 6.10 14.04
C VAL A 197 8.68 5.44 14.72
N PHE A 198 8.86 4.93 15.94
CA PHE A 198 7.82 4.30 16.74
C PHE A 198 7.11 5.24 17.74
N PHE A 199 7.50 6.52 17.82
CA PHE A 199 6.90 7.53 18.70
C PHE A 199 6.40 8.78 17.96
#